data_AF-A0A3D0URB4-F1
#
_entry.id   AF-A0A3D0URB4-F1
#
_cell.length_a   1.000
_cell.length_b   1.000
_cell.length_c   1.000
_cell.angle_alpha   90.00
_cell.angle_beta   90.00
_cell.angle_gamma   90.00
#
_symmetry.space_group_name_H-M   'P 1'
#
loop_
_entity.id
_entity.type
_entity.pdbx_description
1 polymer ?
#
loop_
_entity_poly.entity_id
_entity_poly.type
_entity_poly.pdbx_seq_one_letter_code
_entity_poly.pdbx_strand_id
1 'polypeptide(L)' 'MVILACNTAAAYAVRSRQTLYPEKKVLSITIPGIEEIIKRDKTTGNVGILATQATINSNIYNDLFARF' A
#
# COMPACT_ATOMS: atom_id res chain seq x y z
N MET A 1 16.70 5.76 -5.61
CA MET A 1 15.56 5.14 -4.88
C MET A 1 14.48 6.19 -4.74
N VAL A 2 13.21 5.81 -4.89
CA VAL A 2 12.06 6.72 -4.82
C VAL A 2 11.03 6.12 -3.87
N ILE A 3 10.52 6.93 -2.94
CA ILE A 3 9.48 6.53 -1.99
C ILE A 3 8.24 7.39 -2.27
N LEU A 4 7.13 6.73 -2.60
CA LEU A 4 5.82 7.37 -2.72
C LEU A 4 5.23 7.50 -1.32
N ALA A 5 5.46 8.66 -0.70
CA ALA A 5 5.06 8.94 0.68
C ALA A 5 3.56 9.27 0.85
N CYS A 6 2.88 9.70 -0.22
CA CYS A 6 1.44 9.94 -0.18
C CYS A 6 0.70 8.64 -0.52
N ASN A 7 -0.14 8.15 0.39
CA ASN A 7 -0.94 6.94 0.18
C ASN A 7 -1.80 7.02 -1.09
N THR A 8 -2.41 8.18 -1.37
CA THR A 8 -3.20 8.40 -2.60
C THR A 8 -2.34 8.36 -3.86
N ALA A 9 -1.17 9.00 -3.86
CA ALA A 9 -0.28 8.93 -5.02
C ALA A 9 0.24 7.49 -5.23
N ALA A 10 0.58 6.80 -4.14
CA ALA A 10 1.07 5.43 -4.18
C ALA A 10 0.02 4.45 -4.73
N ALA A 11 -1.23 4.60 -4.27
CA ALA A 11 -2.41 3.85 -4.73
C ALA A 11 -2.54 3.78 -6.26
N TYR A 12 -2.31 4.90 -6.96
CA TYR A 12 -2.51 4.99 -8.40
C TYR A 12 -1.22 4.85 -9.22
N ALA A 13 -0.07 5.21 -8.64
CA ALA A 13 1.17 5.34 -9.41
C ALA A 13 2.19 4.22 -9.17
N VAL A 14 2.18 3.53 -8.02
CA VAL A 14 3.33 2.66 -7.66
C VAL A 14 3.63 1.60 -8.73
N ARG A 15 2.58 0.93 -9.23
CA ARG A 15 2.73 -0.15 -10.21
C ARG A 15 3.22 0.36 -11.56
N SER A 16 2.60 1.43 -12.06
CA SER A 16 3.00 2.02 -13.36
C SER A 16 4.42 2.57 -13.31
N ARG A 17 4.84 3.16 -12.17
CA ARG A 17 6.21 3.66 -12.00
C ARG A 17 7.24 2.54 -11.88
N GLN A 18 6.92 1.44 -11.22
CA GLN A 18 7.79 0.25 -11.19
C GLN A 18 7.96 -0.36 -12.59
N THR A 19 6.89 -0.43 -13.39
CA THR A 19 6.96 -0.90 -14.77
C THR A 19 7.75 0.04 -15.66
N LEU A 20 7.58 1.36 -15.50
CA LEU A 20 8.26 2.36 -16.32
C LEU A 20 9.74 2.51 -15.97
N TYR A 21 10.11 2.28 -14.71
CA TYR A 21 11.47 2.40 -14.20
C TYR A 21 11.91 1.11 -13.48
N PRO A 22 12.04 -0.01 -14.19
CA PRO A 22 12.31 -1.31 -13.57
C PRO A 22 13.67 -1.37 -12.86
N GLU A 23 14.63 -0.54 -13.26
CA GLU A 23 15.94 -0.41 -12.64
C GLU A 23 15.94 0.44 -11.36
N LYS A 24 14.84 1.16 -11.08
CA LYS A 24 14.70 2.00 -9.88
C LYS A 24 13.86 1.29 -8.83
N LYS A 25 14.34 1.33 -7.58
CA LYS A 25 13.52 0.98 -6.41
C LYS A 25 12.46 2.06 -6.17
N VAL A 26 11.24 1.85 -6.67
CA VAL A 26 10.05 2.67 -6.39
C VAL A 26 9.19 1.94 -5.37
N LEU A 27 9.01 2.54 -4.19
CA LEU A 27 8.35 1.90 -3.04
C LEU A 27 7.13 2.71 -2.58
N SER A 28 6.11 2.02 -2.10
CA SER A 28 4.93 2.62 -1.45
C SER A 28 5.07 2.54 0.07
N ILE A 29 4.69 3.60 0.79
CA ILE A 29 4.60 3.55 2.25
C ILE A 29 3.44 2.69 2.77
N THR A 30 2.47 2.35 1.92
CA THR A 30 1.30 1.55 2.31
C THR A 30 1.68 0.11 2.60
N ILE A 31 2.63 -0.47 1.86
CA ILE A 31 3.09 -1.86 2.01
C ILE A 31 3.64 -2.16 3.41
N PRO A 32 4.66 -1.43 3.93
CA PRO A 32 5.20 -1.71 5.26
C PRO A 32 4.17 -1.50 6.38
N GLY A 33 3.18 -0.62 6.18
CA GLY A 33 2.06 -0.46 7.11
C GLY A 33 1.21 -1.73 7.19
N ILE A 34 0.85 -2.32 6.05
CA ILE A 34 0.08 -3.57 6.00
C ILE A 34 0.88 -4.75 6.57
N GLU A 35 2.16 -4.88 6.21
CA GLU A 35 3.04 -5.94 6.74
C GLU A 35 3.11 -5.91 8.27
N GLU A 36 3.26 -4.72 8.87
CA GLU A 36 3.30 -4.58 10.33
C GLU A 36 1.94 -4.82 10.99
N ILE A 37 0.82 -4.47 10.33
CA ILE A 37 -0.52 -4.80 10.83
C ILE A 37 -0.69 -6.32 10.90
N ILE A 38 -0.39 -7.04 9.82
CA ILE A 38 -0.55 -8.50 9.75
C ILE A 38 0.33 -9.21 10.77
N LYS A 39 1.57 -8.73 10.94
CA LYS A 39 2.50 -9.28 11.93
C LYS A 39 2.02 -9.10 13.38
N ARG A 40 1.28 -8.02 13.66
CA ARG A 40 0.84 -7.65 15.02
C ARG A 40 -0.56 -8.14 15.35
N ASP A 41 -1.48 -8.16 14.40
CA ASP A 41 -2.83 -8.67 14.61
C ASP A 41 -2.84 -10.19 14.61
N LYS A 42 -2.70 -10.76 15.81
CA LYS A 42 -2.70 -12.21 16.05
C LYS A 42 -4.03 -12.73 16.61
N THR A 43 -5.03 -11.87 16.77
CA THR A 43 -6.15 -12.18 17.70
C THR A 43 -7.54 -11.82 17.18
N THR A 44 -7.72 -10.76 16.40
CA THR A 44 -9.07 -10.27 16.08
C THR A 44 -9.41 -10.27 14.60
N GLY A 45 -8.42 -10.10 13.71
CA GLY A 45 -8.63 -10.05 12.27
C GLY A 45 -9.43 -8.83 11.79
N ASN A 46 -9.72 -7.87 12.68
CA ASN A 46 -10.54 -6.70 12.39
C ASN A 46 -9.66 -5.45 12.40
N VAL A 47 -9.36 -4.92 11.21
CA VAL A 47 -8.50 -3.74 11.03
C VAL A 47 -9.32 -2.57 10.52
N GLY A 48 -9.33 -1.47 11.27
CA GLY A 48 -9.87 -0.19 10.80
C GLY A 48 -8.83 0.58 9.98
N ILE A 49 -9.20 1.04 8.78
CA ILE A 49 -8.35 1.88 7.93
C ILE A 49 -9.01 3.24 7.74
N LEU A 50 -8.28 4.32 8.04
CA LEU A 50 -8.68 5.70 7.73
C LEU A 50 -7.81 6.21 6.58
N ALA A 51 -8.44 6.63 5.50
CA ALA A 51 -7.74 7.16 4.33
C ALA A 51 -8.62 8.13 3.54
N THR A 52 -8.03 8.83 2.56
CA THR A 52 -8.80 9.68 1.65
C THR A 52 -9.75 8.84 0.79
N GLN A 53 -10.83 9.45 0.30
CA GLN A 53 -11.78 8.77 -0.58
C GLN A 53 -11.10 8.16 -1.81
N ALA A 54 -10.15 8.86 -2.41
CA ALA A 54 -9.39 8.36 -3.56
C ALA A 54 -8.53 7.14 -3.21
N THR A 55 -7.93 7.09 -2.02
CA THR A 55 -7.17 5.91 -1.57
C THR A 55 -8.09 4.70 -1.36
N ILE A 56 -9.26 4.89 -0.74
CA ILE A 56 -10.22 3.81 -0.53
C ILE A 56 -10.73 3.28 -1.87
N ASN A 57 -11.10 4.17 -2.79
CA ASN A 57 -11.62 3.81 -4.11
C ASN A 57 -10.59 3.12 -5.02
N SER A 58 -9.29 3.24 -4.74
CA SER A 58 -8.25 2.57 -5.51
C SER A 58 -8.14 1.08 -5.21
N ASN A 59 -8.85 0.58 -4.20
CA ASN A 59 -8.79 -0.80 -3.71
C ASN A 59 -7.40 -1.27 -3.20
N ILE A 60 -6.44 -0.35 -3.01
CA ILE A 60 -5.05 -0.73 -2.69
C ILE A 60 -4.95 -1.54 -1.39
N TYR A 61 -5.73 -1.20 -0.37
CA TYR A 61 -5.70 -1.91 0.90
C TYR A 61 -6.21 -3.34 0.77
N ASN A 62 -7.33 -3.53 0.07
CA ASN A 62 -7.89 -4.87 -0.18
C ASN A 62 -6.91 -5.73 -1.00
N ASP A 63 -6.31 -5.15 -2.05
CA ASP A 63 -5.32 -5.84 -2.87
C ASP A 63 -4.09 -6.26 -2.06
N LEU A 64 -3.61 -5.41 -1.14
CA LEU A 64 -2.46 -5.70 -0.30
C LEU A 64 -2.80 -6.74 0.78
N PHE A 65 -3.92 -6.60 1.49
CA PHE A 65 -4.35 -7.60 2.47
C PHE A 65 -4.63 -8.96 1.84
N ALA A 66 -5.07 -9.03 0.58
CA ALA A 66 -5.26 -10.30 -0.12
C ALA A 66 -3.94 -10.97 -0.57
N ARG A 67 -2.83 -10.22 -0.61
CA ARG A 67 -1.52 -10.71 -1.04
C ARG A 67 -0.65 -11.25 0.09
N PHE A 68 -0.94 -10.85 1.33
CA PHE A 68 -0.17 -11.18 2.52
C PHE A 68 -1.01 -12.06 3.45
#